data_AF-A0AAD5YZ17-F1
#
_entry.id   AF-A0AAD5YZ17-F1
#
_cell.length_a   1.000
_cell.length_b   1.000
_cell.length_c   1.000
_cell.angle_alpha   90.00
_cell.angle_beta   90.00
_cell.angle_gamma   90.00
#
_symmetry.space_group_name_H-M   'P 1'
#
loop_
_entity.id
_entity.type
_entity.pdbx_description
1 polymer ?
#
loop_
_entity_poly.entity_id
_entity_poly.type
_entity_poly.pdbx_seq_one_letter_code
_entity_poly.pdbx_strand_id
1 'polypeptide(L)'
;MLLRRRFFSFSSLWAGALMDTGREQAKRVFRNGKKETTTSPLCWTAGANTVVSGQDLEAIRIWILICWLFLTVGISLGSWWAYHELGWGGWWFWDPVENASFMPWVLATACIHSVILPLLHSWTLLLNILTFLCCVLGTFSIRSGLLASVHSFATDDTRGKFLWWFFLLITGTSMILFYQMKRQASVRRTYKKEMLVARSTIAHLRHSARAASNWLPDFIPSVALRKSL
;
A
#
# COMPACT_ATOMS: atom_id res chain seq x y z
N MET A 1 61.48 -35.76 2.83
CA MET A 1 61.21 -34.47 2.17
C MET A 1 60.32 -34.74 0.96
N LEU A 2 59.37 -33.84 0.67
CA LEU A 2 58.42 -33.86 -0.48
C LEU A 2 57.16 -34.74 -0.33
N LEU A 3 56.11 -34.22 0.34
CA LEU A 3 54.69 -34.27 -0.10
C LEU A 3 53.72 -33.78 1.01
N ARG A 4 53.65 -32.47 1.30
CA ARG A 4 52.50 -31.94 2.10
C ARG A 4 52.29 -30.42 2.08
N ARG A 5 52.39 -29.76 0.92
CA ARG A 5 52.15 -28.29 0.83
C ARG A 5 51.29 -27.83 -0.34
N ARG A 6 50.25 -28.59 -0.72
CA ARG A 6 49.41 -28.24 -1.88
C ARG A 6 47.90 -28.15 -1.64
N PHE A 7 47.44 -27.96 -0.40
CA PHE A 7 46.00 -27.93 -0.09
C PHE A 7 45.43 -26.60 0.42
N PHE A 8 46.24 -25.54 0.57
CA PHE A 8 45.75 -24.29 1.19
C PHE A 8 45.62 -23.07 0.26
N SER A 9 45.78 -23.24 -1.05
CA SER A 9 45.72 -22.11 -2.01
C SER A 9 44.47 -22.08 -2.90
N PHE A 10 43.42 -22.85 -2.57
CA PHE A 10 42.23 -22.97 -3.45
C PHE A 10 40.95 -22.32 -2.89
N SER A 11 40.89 -21.84 -1.63
CA SER A 11 39.65 -21.26 -1.08
C SER A 11 39.53 -19.73 -1.18
N SER A 12 40.64 -18.98 -1.27
CA SER A 12 40.59 -17.51 -1.32
C SER A 12 40.28 -16.96 -2.71
N LEU A 13 40.66 -17.67 -3.78
CA LEU A 13 40.39 -17.29 -5.17
C LEU A 13 38.91 -17.46 -5.57
N TRP A 14 38.23 -18.46 -5.02
CA TRP A 14 36.82 -18.72 -5.32
C TRP A 14 35.88 -17.73 -4.60
N ALA A 15 36.24 -17.32 -3.38
CA ALA A 15 35.47 -16.33 -2.62
C ALA A 15 35.49 -14.93 -3.26
N GLY A 16 36.62 -14.53 -3.85
CA GLY A 16 36.76 -13.26 -4.57
C GLY A 16 35.98 -13.23 -5.89
N ALA A 17 36.12 -14.28 -6.72
CA ALA A 17 35.46 -14.37 -8.01
C ALA A 17 33.93 -14.50 -7.91
N LEU A 18 33.43 -15.18 -6.88
CA LEU A 18 31.99 -15.30 -6.60
C LEU A 18 31.39 -13.98 -6.07
N MET A 19 32.16 -13.22 -5.28
CA MET A 19 31.75 -11.89 -4.80
C MET A 19 31.66 -10.87 -5.94
N ASP A 20 32.60 -10.91 -6.89
CA ASP A 20 32.64 -9.95 -7.99
C ASP A 20 31.55 -10.22 -9.04
N THR A 21 31.27 -11.50 -9.32
CA THR A 21 30.12 -11.89 -10.16
C THR A 21 28.79 -11.52 -9.52
N GLY A 22 28.62 -11.65 -8.20
CA GLY A 22 27.42 -11.22 -7.48
C GLY A 22 27.19 -9.70 -7.53
N ARG A 23 28.26 -8.90 -7.42
CA ARG A 23 28.19 -7.43 -7.50
C ARG A 23 27.81 -6.95 -8.90
N GLU A 24 28.37 -7.57 -9.94
CA GLU A 24 28.08 -7.23 -11.34
C GLU A 24 26.70 -7.73 -11.82
N GLN A 25 26.21 -8.84 -11.25
CA GLN A 25 24.83 -9.28 -11.41
C GLN A 25 23.84 -8.30 -10.76
N ALA A 26 24.12 -7.85 -9.53
CA ALA A 26 23.28 -6.87 -8.83
C ALA A 26 23.18 -5.54 -9.59
N LYS A 27 24.31 -4.98 -10.06
CA LYS A 27 24.32 -3.75 -10.85
C LYS A 27 23.49 -3.86 -12.14
N ARG A 28 23.50 -5.03 -12.80
CA ARG A 28 22.69 -5.27 -14.01
C ARG A 28 21.19 -5.32 -13.71
N VAL A 29 20.78 -5.92 -12.60
CA VAL A 29 19.38 -5.96 -12.16
C VAL A 29 18.88 -4.55 -11.83
N PHE A 30 19.66 -3.74 -11.09
CA PHE A 30 19.29 -2.35 -10.80
C PHE A 30 19.20 -1.48 -12.06
N ARG A 31 20.10 -1.67 -13.02
CA ARG A 31 20.10 -0.93 -14.29
C ARG A 31 18.92 -1.31 -15.19
N ASN A 32 18.54 -2.58 -15.23
CA ASN A 32 17.37 -3.04 -15.98
C ASN A 32 16.06 -2.59 -15.32
N GLY A 33 15.95 -2.64 -13.99
CA GLY A 33 14.77 -2.13 -13.26
C GLY A 33 14.51 -0.64 -13.43
N LYS A 34 15.55 0.17 -13.69
CA LYS A 34 15.40 1.62 -13.97
C LYS A 34 15.04 1.93 -15.43
N LYS A 35 15.33 1.03 -16.37
CA LYS A 35 14.97 1.20 -17.78
C LYS A 35 13.51 0.85 -18.06
N GLU A 36 12.96 -0.13 -17.34
CA GLU A 36 11.56 -0.53 -17.51
C GLU A 36 10.55 0.50 -16.98
N THR A 37 10.97 1.42 -16.11
CA THR A 37 10.09 2.46 -15.53
C THR A 37 9.93 3.71 -16.40
N THR A 38 10.66 3.87 -17.51
CA THR A 38 10.68 5.15 -18.25
C THR A 38 9.97 5.10 -19.61
N THR A 39 9.54 3.95 -20.12
CA THR A 39 8.99 3.87 -21.49
C THR A 39 7.85 2.85 -21.62
N SER A 40 6.66 3.17 -21.11
CA SER A 40 5.41 2.77 -21.77
C SER A 40 4.21 3.57 -21.23
N PRO A 41 3.32 4.11 -22.09
CA PRO A 41 2.09 4.76 -21.67
C PRO A 41 0.96 3.79 -21.27
N LEU A 42 1.25 2.48 -21.21
CA LEU A 42 0.32 1.38 -20.94
C LEU A 42 0.78 0.54 -19.74
N CYS A 43 1.23 1.21 -18.68
CA CYS A 43 1.62 0.62 -17.39
C CYS A 43 0.41 0.49 -16.44
N TRP A 44 -0.62 -0.27 -16.82
CA TRP A 44 -1.71 -0.61 -15.88
C TRP A 44 -1.77 -2.09 -15.53
N THR A 45 -1.11 -2.97 -16.29
CA THR A 45 -1.23 -4.43 -16.08
C THR A 45 0.04 -5.10 -15.54
N ALA A 46 1.20 -4.42 -15.54
CA ALA A 46 2.46 -4.99 -15.04
C ALA A 46 2.80 -4.62 -13.57
N GLY A 47 2.09 -3.64 -12.99
CA GLY A 47 2.38 -3.07 -11.65
C GLY A 47 1.68 -3.74 -10.47
N ALA A 48 1.08 -4.92 -10.61
CA ALA A 48 0.30 -5.55 -9.55
C ALA A 48 1.15 -6.06 -8.35
N ASN A 49 2.48 -6.01 -8.41
CA ASN A 49 3.36 -6.51 -7.35
C ASN A 49 4.50 -5.58 -6.93
N THR A 50 4.55 -4.35 -7.41
CA THR A 50 5.63 -3.43 -7.04
C THR A 50 5.23 -2.62 -5.83
N VAL A 51 6.05 -2.76 -4.77
CA VAL A 51 6.12 -1.86 -3.61
C VAL A 51 5.74 -0.45 -4.04
N VAL A 52 4.62 0.06 -3.52
CA VAL A 52 4.18 1.45 -3.72
C VAL A 52 5.39 2.35 -3.50
N SER A 53 5.90 2.90 -4.60
CA SER A 53 7.02 3.84 -4.58
C SER A 53 6.51 5.14 -3.99
N GLY A 54 7.38 5.93 -3.36
CA GLY A 54 6.99 7.25 -2.82
C GLY A 54 6.36 8.16 -3.88
N GLN A 55 6.74 7.96 -5.15
CA GLN A 55 6.21 8.66 -6.31
C GLN A 55 4.73 8.34 -6.59
N ASP A 56 4.27 7.11 -6.31
CA ASP A 56 2.88 6.69 -6.53
C ASP A 56 1.94 7.36 -5.50
N LEU A 57 2.43 7.56 -4.28
CA LEU A 57 1.68 8.23 -3.21
C LEU A 57 1.50 9.73 -3.50
N GLU A 58 2.48 10.37 -4.13
CA GLU A 58 2.38 11.77 -4.53
C GLU A 58 1.36 11.97 -5.65
N ALA A 59 1.35 11.10 -6.64
CA ALA A 59 0.33 11.11 -7.69
C ALA A 59 -1.08 10.94 -7.09
N ILE A 60 -1.28 9.98 -6.17
CA ILE A 60 -2.58 9.74 -5.51
C ILE A 60 -3.05 10.99 -4.75
N ARG A 61 -2.16 11.70 -4.06
CA ARG A 61 -2.47 12.95 -3.36
C ARG A 61 -3.02 14.02 -4.30
N ILE A 62 -2.33 14.22 -5.43
CA ILE A 62 -2.73 15.21 -6.44
C ILE A 62 -4.11 14.85 -6.99
N TRP A 63 -4.36 13.58 -7.31
CA TRP A 63 -5.67 13.14 -7.81
C TRP A 63 -6.79 13.34 -6.79
N ILE A 64 -6.57 13.04 -5.51
CA ILE A 64 -7.58 13.26 -4.45
C ILE A 64 -7.93 14.74 -4.34
N LEU A 65 -6.93 15.64 -4.40
CA LEU A 65 -7.16 17.09 -4.37
C LEU A 65 -7.92 17.59 -5.60
N ILE A 66 -7.57 17.11 -6.80
CA ILE A 66 -8.27 17.44 -8.03
C ILE A 66 -9.75 17.01 -7.94
N CYS A 67 -10.02 15.77 -7.53
CA CYS A 67 -11.39 15.28 -7.37
C CYS A 67 -12.18 16.10 -6.34
N TRP A 68 -11.55 16.45 -5.21
CA TRP A 68 -12.18 17.26 -4.17
C TRP A 68 -12.51 18.68 -4.65
N LEU A 69 -11.61 19.31 -5.41
CA LEU A 69 -11.84 20.62 -6.02
C LEU A 69 -13.00 20.58 -7.01
N PHE A 70 -13.01 19.61 -7.92
CA PHE A 70 -14.11 19.44 -8.88
C PHE A 70 -15.45 19.21 -8.19
N LEU A 71 -15.48 18.40 -7.12
CA LEU A 71 -16.68 18.18 -6.33
C LEU A 71 -17.16 19.48 -5.66
N THR A 72 -16.24 20.24 -5.07
CA THR A 72 -16.55 21.51 -4.39
C THR A 72 -17.10 22.54 -5.38
N VAL A 73 -16.48 22.68 -6.55
CA VAL A 73 -16.96 23.56 -7.62
C VAL A 73 -18.34 23.11 -8.12
N GLY A 74 -18.56 21.81 -8.28
CA GLY A 74 -19.86 21.25 -8.68
C GLY A 74 -20.98 21.59 -7.69
N ILE A 75 -20.71 21.43 -6.39
CA ILE A 75 -21.65 21.80 -5.32
C ILE A 75 -21.91 23.32 -5.34
N SER A 76 -20.85 24.15 -5.38
CA SER A 76 -21.00 25.62 -5.40
C SER A 76 -21.76 26.13 -6.62
N LEU A 77 -21.52 25.58 -7.81
CA LEU A 77 -22.22 25.96 -9.04
C LEU A 77 -23.69 25.51 -9.00
N GLY A 78 -23.96 24.32 -8.45
CA GLY A 78 -25.32 23.82 -8.23
C GLY A 78 -26.11 24.70 -7.27
N SER A 79 -25.51 25.05 -6.13
CA SER A 79 -26.07 26.00 -5.15
C SER A 79 -26.34 27.38 -5.75
N TRP A 80 -25.40 27.91 -6.54
CA TRP A 80 -25.58 29.18 -7.25
C TRP A 80 -26.79 29.12 -8.19
N TRP A 81 -26.87 28.10 -9.04
CA TRP A 81 -27.97 27.95 -9.99
C TRP A 81 -29.33 27.79 -9.29
N ALA A 82 -29.41 26.95 -8.26
CA ALA A 82 -30.63 26.74 -7.49
C ALA A 82 -31.12 28.03 -6.81
N TYR A 83 -30.22 28.86 -6.31
CA TYR A 83 -30.55 30.15 -5.72
C TYR A 83 -31.21 31.10 -6.74
N HIS A 84 -30.67 31.15 -7.97
CA HIS A 84 -31.17 32.03 -9.02
C HIS A 84 -32.47 31.56 -9.65
N GLU A 85 -32.64 30.26 -9.92
CA GLU A 85 -33.81 29.75 -10.64
C GLU A 85 -34.99 29.43 -9.73
N LEU A 86 -34.74 28.88 -8.53
CA LEU A 86 -35.81 28.37 -7.66
C LEU A 86 -36.15 29.35 -6.53
N GLY A 87 -35.38 30.42 -6.35
CA GLY A 87 -35.63 31.46 -5.34
C GLY A 87 -35.59 30.94 -3.90
N TRP A 88 -34.89 29.83 -3.67
CA TRP A 88 -34.73 29.26 -2.33
C TRP A 88 -34.03 30.30 -1.47
N GLY A 89 -34.57 30.57 -0.28
CA GLY A 89 -34.16 31.68 0.61
C GLY A 89 -32.73 31.59 1.17
N GLY A 90 -31.81 30.88 0.51
CA GLY A 90 -30.40 30.73 0.82
C GLY A 90 -29.68 29.85 -0.20
N TRP A 91 -28.36 29.76 -0.07
CA TRP A 91 -27.45 29.02 -0.97
C TRP A 91 -27.41 27.51 -0.69
N TRP A 92 -28.07 27.07 0.38
CA TRP A 92 -28.05 25.70 0.86
C TRP A 92 -29.38 25.39 1.51
N PHE A 93 -30.18 24.53 0.89
CA PHE A 93 -31.47 24.13 1.43
C PHE A 93 -31.50 22.60 1.53
N TRP A 94 -32.26 22.07 2.49
CA TRP A 94 -32.17 20.66 2.88
C TRP A 94 -32.84 19.68 1.91
N ASP A 95 -32.71 19.87 0.60
CA ASP A 95 -33.19 18.91 -0.38
C ASP A 95 -32.34 17.62 -0.32
N PRO A 96 -32.96 16.43 -0.41
CA PRO A 96 -32.23 15.17 -0.41
C PRO A 96 -31.10 15.08 -1.43
N VAL A 97 -31.22 15.78 -2.56
CA VAL A 97 -30.19 15.84 -3.62
C VAL A 97 -28.95 16.60 -3.17
N GLU A 98 -29.11 17.74 -2.51
CA GLU A 98 -27.97 18.54 -1.99
C GLU A 98 -27.24 17.76 -0.88
N ASN A 99 -27.99 17.15 0.03
CA ASN A 99 -27.45 16.32 1.11
C ASN A 99 -26.68 15.09 0.60
N ALA A 100 -27.12 14.48 -0.50
CA ALA A 100 -26.44 13.35 -1.12
C ALA A 100 -25.04 13.72 -1.64
N SER A 101 -24.84 14.95 -2.11
CA SER A 101 -23.53 15.43 -2.57
C SER A 101 -22.60 15.89 -1.44
N PHE A 102 -23.17 16.28 -0.30
CA PHE A 102 -22.41 16.70 0.88
C PHE A 102 -21.68 15.54 1.57
N MET A 103 -22.31 14.36 1.64
CA MET A 103 -21.72 13.19 2.27
C MET A 103 -20.35 12.77 1.67
N PRO A 104 -20.17 12.61 0.34
CA PRO A 104 -18.86 12.31 -0.21
C PRO A 104 -17.86 13.47 -0.04
N TRP A 105 -18.33 14.72 0.04
CA TRP A 105 -17.46 15.87 0.31
C TRP A 105 -16.83 15.82 1.70
N VAL A 106 -17.61 15.48 2.74
CA VAL A 106 -17.09 15.29 4.11
C VAL A 106 -16.12 14.11 4.18
N LEU A 107 -16.42 13.01 3.50
CA LEU A 107 -15.52 11.86 3.47
C LEU A 107 -14.22 12.15 2.70
N ALA A 108 -14.30 12.91 1.61
CA ALA A 108 -13.14 13.34 0.84
C ALA A 108 -12.24 14.31 1.63
N THR A 109 -12.81 15.26 2.39
CA THR A 109 -12.01 16.13 3.28
C THR A 109 -11.32 15.32 4.37
N ALA A 110 -12.01 14.38 5.01
CA ALA A 110 -11.39 13.46 5.97
C ALA A 110 -10.27 12.62 5.33
N CYS A 111 -10.45 12.21 4.07
CA CYS A 111 -9.44 11.47 3.31
C CYS A 111 -8.17 12.30 3.12
N ILE A 112 -8.29 13.56 2.70
CA ILE A 112 -7.15 14.49 2.53
C ILE A 112 -6.35 14.60 3.82
N HIS A 113 -7.02 14.82 4.96
CA HIS A 113 -6.36 14.89 6.28
C HIS A 113 -5.64 13.58 6.61
N SER A 114 -6.26 12.44 6.31
CA SER A 114 -5.69 11.13 6.58
C SER A 114 -4.44 10.83 5.74
N VAL A 115 -4.36 11.34 4.49
CA VAL A 115 -3.23 11.09 3.58
C VAL A 115 -1.95 11.82 4.02
N ILE A 116 -2.10 12.94 4.73
CA ILE A 116 -0.97 13.73 5.27
C ILE A 116 -0.32 12.98 6.44
N LEU A 117 -1.11 12.21 7.21
CA LEU A 117 -0.67 11.48 8.39
C LEU A 117 -0.14 10.07 8.02
N PRO A 118 1.18 9.80 8.11
CA PRO A 118 1.76 8.52 7.69
C PRO A 118 1.35 7.31 8.56
N LEU A 119 0.69 7.53 9.70
CA LEU A 119 0.20 6.45 10.56
C LEU A 119 -1.17 5.88 10.12
N LEU A 120 -1.88 6.56 9.21
CA LEU A 120 -3.29 6.28 8.91
C LEU A 120 -3.54 5.61 7.56
N HIS A 121 -2.55 4.94 6.96
CA HIS A 121 -2.68 4.31 5.63
C HIS A 121 -3.90 3.37 5.50
N SER A 122 -4.21 2.55 6.51
CA SER A 122 -5.42 1.71 6.47
C SER A 122 -6.73 2.51 6.55
N TRP A 123 -6.70 3.64 7.26
CA TRP A 123 -7.86 4.52 7.42
C TRP A 123 -8.12 5.31 6.14
N THR A 124 -7.06 5.78 5.48
CA THR A 124 -7.13 6.41 4.16
C THR A 124 -7.79 5.50 3.13
N LEU A 125 -7.40 4.22 3.10
CA LEU A 125 -8.00 3.25 2.19
C LEU A 125 -9.49 3.05 2.48
N LEU A 126 -9.87 2.95 3.77
CA LEU A 126 -11.28 2.83 4.18
C LEU A 126 -12.09 4.08 3.77
N LEU A 127 -11.56 5.27 4.02
CA LEU A 127 -12.22 6.53 3.65
C LEU A 127 -12.41 6.67 2.14
N ASN A 128 -11.43 6.23 1.33
CA ASN A 128 -11.55 6.27 -0.12
C ASN A 128 -12.66 5.33 -0.62
N ILE A 129 -12.76 4.13 -0.03
CA ILE A 129 -13.86 3.20 -0.30
C ILE A 129 -15.19 3.83 0.08
N LEU A 130 -15.32 4.37 1.30
CA LEU A 130 -16.55 5.00 1.77
C LEU A 130 -16.96 6.20 0.91
N THR A 131 -16.00 7.02 0.48
CA THR A 131 -16.26 8.17 -0.41
C THR A 131 -16.86 7.69 -1.73
N PHE A 132 -16.28 6.66 -2.34
CA PHE A 132 -16.78 6.08 -3.58
C PHE A 132 -18.18 5.46 -3.40
N LEU A 133 -18.41 4.72 -2.32
CA LEU A 133 -19.72 4.17 -1.99
C LEU A 133 -20.77 5.26 -1.81
N CYS A 134 -20.38 6.39 -1.22
CA CYS A 134 -21.25 7.52 -1.02
C CYS A 134 -21.64 8.20 -2.34
N CYS A 135 -20.73 8.28 -3.31
CA CYS A 135 -21.06 8.77 -4.66
C CYS A 135 -22.08 7.85 -5.38
N VAL A 136 -21.92 6.53 -5.27
CA VAL A 136 -22.86 5.55 -5.84
C VAL A 136 -24.21 5.63 -5.12
N LEU A 137 -24.20 5.72 -3.79
CA LEU A 137 -25.39 5.89 -2.97
C LEU A 137 -26.14 7.19 -3.32
N GLY A 138 -25.44 8.31 -3.50
CA GLY A 138 -26.04 9.57 -3.91
C GLY A 138 -26.71 9.46 -5.28
N THR A 139 -26.06 8.82 -6.24
CA THR A 139 -26.64 8.55 -7.56
C THR A 139 -27.90 7.68 -7.45
N PHE A 140 -27.86 6.63 -6.65
CA PHE A 140 -29.04 5.80 -6.36
C PHE A 140 -30.16 6.62 -5.70
N SER A 141 -29.84 7.42 -4.69
CA SER A 141 -30.82 8.20 -3.93
C SER A 141 -31.58 9.20 -4.80
N ILE A 142 -30.90 9.84 -5.75
CA ILE A 142 -31.49 10.84 -6.65
C ILE A 142 -32.29 10.17 -7.79
N ARG A 143 -31.86 8.98 -8.25
CA ARG A 143 -32.44 8.32 -9.44
C ARG A 143 -33.47 7.22 -9.15
N SER A 144 -33.49 6.69 -7.92
CA SER A 144 -34.42 5.64 -7.52
C SER A 144 -35.83 6.13 -7.22
N GLY A 145 -36.01 7.45 -6.99
CA GLY A 145 -37.30 8.00 -6.57
C GLY A 145 -37.73 7.56 -5.16
N LEU A 146 -36.83 6.94 -4.38
CA LEU A 146 -37.11 6.47 -3.03
C LEU A 146 -37.36 7.62 -2.05
N LEU A 147 -36.73 8.78 -2.30
CA LEU A 147 -36.92 10.02 -1.56
C LEU A 147 -37.71 11.00 -2.44
N ALA A 148 -38.79 11.56 -1.91
CA ALA A 148 -39.51 12.64 -2.57
C ALA A 148 -38.62 13.89 -2.59
N SER A 149 -38.10 14.24 -3.77
CA SER A 149 -37.42 15.52 -4.02
C SER A 149 -38.08 16.20 -5.20
N VAL A 150 -38.19 17.52 -5.13
CA VAL A 150 -38.66 18.36 -6.25
C VAL A 150 -37.72 18.30 -7.46
N HIS A 151 -36.49 17.82 -7.29
CA HIS A 151 -35.50 17.59 -8.34
C HIS A 151 -35.47 16.13 -8.84
N SER A 152 -36.43 15.31 -8.44
CA SER A 152 -36.57 13.94 -8.95
C SER A 152 -37.13 13.94 -10.37
N PHE A 153 -36.26 14.16 -11.35
CA PHE A 153 -36.61 14.07 -12.77
C PHE A 153 -36.40 12.63 -13.27
N ALA A 154 -37.52 12.00 -13.68
CA ALA A 154 -37.61 10.66 -14.25
C ALA A 154 -37.28 9.50 -13.27
N THR A 155 -38.25 9.17 -12.41
CA THR A 155 -38.25 7.97 -11.57
C THR A 155 -38.62 6.73 -12.38
N ASP A 156 -37.65 5.86 -12.65
CA ASP A 156 -37.87 4.56 -13.26
C ASP A 156 -37.38 3.47 -12.31
N ASP A 157 -38.33 2.73 -11.74
CA ASP A 157 -38.10 1.70 -10.72
C ASP A 157 -37.13 0.60 -11.22
N THR A 158 -37.08 0.38 -12.54
CA THR A 158 -36.15 -0.59 -13.15
C THR A 158 -34.69 -0.15 -13.02
N ARG A 159 -34.40 1.14 -13.19
CA ARG A 159 -33.05 1.71 -13.09
C ARG A 159 -32.60 1.83 -11.64
N GLY A 160 -33.54 2.17 -10.74
CA GLY A 160 -33.31 2.19 -9.29
C GLY A 160 -32.85 0.82 -8.77
N LYS A 161 -33.55 -0.25 -9.16
CA LYS A 161 -33.18 -1.63 -8.79
C LYS A 161 -31.80 -2.05 -9.30
N PHE A 162 -31.45 -1.68 -10.53
CA PHE A 162 -30.12 -1.93 -11.09
C PHE A 162 -29.03 -1.24 -10.27
N LEU A 163 -29.20 0.05 -9.96
CA LEU A 163 -28.25 0.81 -9.13
C LEU A 163 -28.13 0.25 -7.71
N TRP A 164 -29.22 -0.26 -7.14
CA TRP A 164 -29.20 -0.89 -5.81
C TRP A 164 -28.38 -2.19 -5.79
N TRP A 165 -28.59 -3.07 -6.77
CA TRP A 165 -27.79 -4.29 -6.91
C TRP A 165 -26.32 -3.98 -7.19
N PHE A 166 -26.05 -2.98 -8.03
CA PHE A 166 -24.69 -2.49 -8.28
C PHE A 166 -24.03 -1.98 -7.00
N PHE A 167 -24.75 -1.20 -6.19
CA PHE A 167 -24.28 -0.70 -4.89
C PHE A 167 -23.96 -1.84 -3.91
N LEU A 168 -24.80 -2.88 -3.83
CA LEU A 168 -24.54 -4.02 -2.96
C LEU A 168 -23.31 -4.83 -3.42
N LEU A 169 -23.17 -5.05 -4.73
CA LEU A 169 -22.05 -5.77 -5.31
C LEU A 169 -20.73 -5.04 -5.03
N ILE A 170 -20.69 -3.73 -5.30
CA ILE A 170 -19.47 -2.94 -5.14
C ILE A 170 -19.09 -2.77 -3.66
N THR A 171 -20.08 -2.64 -2.77
CA THR A 171 -19.85 -2.62 -1.32
C THR A 171 -19.29 -3.96 -0.82
N GLY A 172 -19.91 -5.07 -1.24
CA GLY A 172 -19.48 -6.41 -0.86
C GLY A 172 -18.06 -6.71 -1.33
N THR A 173 -17.78 -6.50 -2.61
CA THR A 173 -16.44 -6.73 -3.19
C THR A 173 -15.38 -5.86 -2.51
N SER A 174 -15.66 -4.57 -2.29
CA SER A 174 -14.71 -3.67 -1.65
C SER A 174 -14.40 -4.02 -0.20
N MET A 175 -15.40 -4.44 0.59
CA MET A 175 -15.19 -4.85 1.99
C MET A 175 -14.41 -6.16 2.08
N ILE A 176 -14.67 -7.12 1.18
CA ILE A 176 -13.91 -8.37 1.10
C ILE A 176 -12.44 -8.09 0.80
N LEU A 177 -12.16 -7.23 -0.19
CA LEU A 177 -10.79 -6.84 -0.53
C LEU A 177 -10.09 -6.14 0.64
N PHE A 178 -10.77 -5.19 1.30
CA PHE A 178 -10.22 -4.50 2.47
C PHE A 178 -9.87 -5.47 3.61
N TYR A 179 -10.76 -6.42 3.90
CA TYR A 179 -10.52 -7.44 4.91
C TYR A 179 -9.33 -8.35 4.55
N GLN A 180 -9.24 -8.79 3.30
CA GLN A 180 -8.12 -9.59 2.81
C GLN A 180 -6.79 -8.84 2.92
N MET A 181 -6.75 -7.56 2.53
CA MET A 181 -5.56 -6.71 2.67
C MET A 181 -5.14 -6.55 4.14
N LYS A 182 -6.09 -6.28 5.04
CA LYS A 182 -5.84 -6.19 6.49
C LYS A 182 -5.27 -7.50 7.05
N ARG A 183 -5.83 -8.64 6.63
CA ARG A 183 -5.36 -9.98 7.02
C ARG A 183 -3.94 -10.24 6.52
N GLN A 184 -3.60 -9.89 5.28
CA GLN A 184 -2.23 -10.04 4.78
C GLN A 184 -1.24 -9.13 5.52
N ALA A 185 -1.65 -7.90 5.84
CA ALA A 185 -0.82 -6.96 6.58
C ALA A 185 -0.51 -7.45 8.01
N SER A 186 -1.48 -8.07 8.70
CA SER A 186 -1.26 -8.63 10.04
C SER A 186 -0.31 -9.82 10.01
N VAL A 187 -0.49 -10.76 9.07
CA VAL A 187 0.40 -11.92 8.88
C VAL A 187 1.83 -11.48 8.57
N ARG A 188 2.02 -10.52 7.65
CA ARG A 188 3.33 -9.95 7.33
C ARG A 188 3.99 -9.31 8.56
N ARG A 189 3.21 -8.65 9.42
CA ARG A 189 3.71 -8.00 10.64
C ARG A 189 4.21 -9.04 11.65
N THR A 190 3.48 -10.14 11.83
CA THR A 190 3.90 -11.26 12.68
C THR A 190 5.19 -11.87 12.16
N TYR A 191 5.25 -12.23 10.88
CA TYR A 191 6.46 -12.80 10.27
C TYR A 191 7.69 -11.87 10.40
N LYS A 192 7.50 -10.56 10.23
CA LYS A 192 8.59 -9.58 10.41
C LYS A 192 9.09 -9.52 11.85
N LYS A 193 8.20 -9.64 12.86
CA LYS A 193 8.60 -9.72 14.26
C LYS A 193 9.41 -10.99 14.53
N GLU A 194 8.94 -12.14 14.08
CA GLU A 194 9.65 -13.41 14.22
C GLU A 194 11.04 -13.35 13.56
N MET A 195 11.13 -12.78 12.36
CA MET A 195 12.42 -12.63 11.66
C MET A 195 13.37 -11.66 12.37
N LEU A 196 12.86 -10.59 12.99
CA LEU A 196 13.68 -9.67 13.78
C LEU A 196 14.22 -10.34 15.05
N VAL A 197 13.38 -11.12 15.74
CA VAL A 197 13.78 -11.92 16.91
C VAL A 197 14.82 -12.97 16.52
N ALA A 198 14.62 -13.69 15.42
CA ALA A 198 15.60 -14.65 14.92
C ALA A 198 16.94 -13.98 14.58
N ARG A 199 16.92 -12.79 13.95
CA ARG A 199 18.12 -12.01 13.64
C ARG A 199 18.86 -11.56 14.90
N SER A 200 18.15 -11.07 15.92
CA SER A 200 18.79 -10.68 17.18
C SER A 200 19.43 -11.89 17.86
N THR A 201 18.75 -13.03 17.90
CA THR A 201 19.27 -14.27 18.50
C THR A 201 20.52 -14.77 17.77
N ILE A 202 20.53 -14.78 16.44
CA ILE A 202 21.72 -15.14 15.64
C ILE A 202 22.89 -14.18 15.91
N ALA A 203 22.61 -12.87 16.04
CA ALA A 203 23.64 -11.88 16.35
C ALA A 203 24.25 -12.13 17.73
N HIS A 204 23.44 -12.43 18.74
CA HIS A 204 23.91 -12.81 20.08
C HIS A 204 24.75 -14.08 20.04
N LEU A 205 24.28 -15.14 19.39
CA LEU A 205 25.03 -16.39 19.26
C LEU A 205 26.39 -16.18 18.57
N ARG A 206 26.44 -15.33 17.54
CA ARG A 206 27.70 -14.97 16.86
C ARG A 206 28.66 -14.22 17.78
N HIS A 207 28.15 -13.29 18.59
CA HIS A 207 28.97 -12.58 19.57
C HIS A 207 29.51 -13.53 20.65
N SER A 208 28.68 -14.42 21.18
CA SER A 208 29.08 -15.43 22.17
C SER A 208 30.12 -16.40 21.60
N ALA A 209 29.97 -16.85 20.36
CA ALA A 209 30.94 -17.74 19.70
C ALA A 209 32.31 -17.07 19.48
N ARG A 210 32.32 -15.77 19.10
CA ARG A 210 33.58 -14.99 19.00
C ARG A 210 34.24 -14.77 20.35
N ALA A 211 33.45 -14.53 21.39
CA ALA A 211 33.98 -14.43 22.75
C ALA A 211 34.64 -15.75 23.15
N ALA A 212 33.96 -16.89 22.96
CA ALA A 212 34.52 -18.21 23.25
C ALA A 212 35.82 -18.49 22.48
N SER A 213 35.89 -18.18 21.18
CA SER A 213 37.12 -18.36 20.40
C SER A 213 38.30 -17.53 20.89
N ASN A 214 38.04 -16.34 21.43
CA ASN A 214 39.09 -15.48 21.99
C ASN A 214 39.61 -15.97 23.35
N TRP A 215 38.82 -16.76 24.08
CA TRP A 215 39.18 -17.38 25.37
C TRP A 215 39.84 -18.77 25.22
N LEU A 216 39.93 -19.32 24.01
CA LEU A 216 40.47 -20.66 23.72
C LEU A 216 41.98 -20.77 23.33
N PRO A 217 42.90 -19.80 23.55
CA PRO A 217 44.32 -20.03 23.22
C PRO A 217 45.06 -20.99 24.16
N ASP A 218 44.56 -21.29 25.37
CA ASP A 218 45.37 -21.97 26.41
C ASP A 218 44.98 -23.43 26.72
N PHE A 219 43.98 -24.01 26.02
CA PHE A 219 43.41 -25.33 26.36
C PHE A 219 43.70 -26.44 25.34
N ILE A 220 44.83 -26.36 24.63
CA ILE A 220 45.41 -27.56 23.99
C ILE A 220 46.58 -27.99 24.87
N PRO A 221 46.40 -28.95 25.80
CA PRO A 221 47.55 -29.63 26.36
C PRO A 221 48.24 -30.31 25.19
N SER A 222 49.50 -29.93 24.96
CA SER A 222 50.42 -30.70 24.15
C SER A 222 50.51 -32.11 24.75
N VAL A 223 49.65 -33.02 24.31
CA VAL A 223 49.89 -34.46 24.41
C VAL A 223 51.03 -34.73 23.43
N ALA A 224 52.22 -34.30 23.83
CA ALA A 224 53.47 -34.77 23.30
C ALA A 224 53.47 -36.27 23.56
N LEU A 225 53.15 -37.01 22.50
CA LEU A 225 53.38 -38.43 22.36
C LEU A 225 54.80 -38.73 22.84
N ARG A 226 54.91 -39.14 24.11
CA ARG A 226 56.02 -39.91 24.66
C ARG A 226 56.03 -41.23 23.88
N LYS A 227 56.69 -41.23 22.72
CA LYS A 227 57.17 -42.48 22.14
C LYS A 227 58.39 -42.90 22.94
N SER A 228 58.14 -43.76 23.92
CA SER A 228 59.13 -44.70 24.43
C SER A 228 59.55 -45.68 23.33
N LEU A 229 60.83 -46.04 23.37
CA LEU A 229 61.59 -47.00 22.54
C LEU A 229 62.30 -46.39 21.33
#